data_AF-X1W2B5-F1
#
_entry.id   AF-X1W2B5-F1
#
_cell.length_a   1.000
_cell.length_b   1.000
_cell.length_c   1.000
_cell.angle_alpha   90.00
_cell.angle_beta   90.00
_cell.angle_gamma   90.00
#
_symmetry.space_group_name_H-M   'P 1'
#
loop_
_entity.id
_entity.type
_entity.pdbx_description
1 polymer ?
#
loop_
_entity_poly.entity_id
_entity_poly.type
_entity_poly.pdbx_seq_one_letter_code
_entity_poly.pdbx_strand_id
1 'polypeptide(L)'
;MVSAIFLVGLLKNRDTYICLAEVIPEARIISQEDGIIEYKGIQYILGVNDLKRRKHLIESLKLLDLESPCIVDLRFNTQIIIKNGPGSQ
;
A
#
# COMPACT_ATOMS: atom_id res chain seq x y z
N MET A 1 -4.06 25.48 43.04
CA MET A 1 -4.77 24.36 42.40
C MET A 1 -4.62 24.52 40.90
N VAL A 2 -3.86 23.65 40.25
CA VAL A 2 -3.67 23.67 38.78
C VAL A 2 -4.36 22.42 38.25
N SER A 3 -5.54 22.59 37.66
CA SER A 3 -6.23 21.50 36.96
C SER A 3 -5.80 21.53 35.50
N ALA A 4 -4.93 20.59 35.12
CA ALA A 4 -4.66 20.30 33.72
C ALA A 4 -5.82 19.46 33.16
N ILE A 5 -6.56 20.01 32.20
CA ILE A 5 -7.60 19.29 31.48
C ILE A 5 -6.91 18.47 30.39
N PHE A 6 -6.79 17.17 30.59
CA PHE A 6 -6.36 16.24 29.54
C PHE A 6 -7.54 15.99 28.59
N LEU A 7 -7.55 16.68 27.45
CA LEU A 7 -8.43 16.35 26.33
C LEU A 7 -7.87 15.11 25.63
N VAL A 8 -8.31 13.93 26.09
CA VAL A 8 -8.13 12.69 25.33
C VAL A 8 -9.07 12.78 24.14
N GLY A 9 -8.56 13.29 23.02
CA GLY A 9 -9.25 13.28 21.75
C GLY A 9 -9.58 11.83 21.37
N LEU A 10 -10.85 11.47 21.46
CA LEU A 10 -11.40 10.25 20.86
C LEU A 10 -11.20 10.34 19.35
N LEU A 11 -10.05 9.87 18.88
CA LEU A 11 -9.80 9.56 17.48
C LEU A 11 -10.71 8.39 17.10
N LYS A 12 -11.95 8.75 16.77
CA LYS A 12 -12.91 7.89 16.12
C LYS A 12 -12.30 7.54 14.77
N ASN A 13 -11.59 6.41 14.71
CA ASN A 13 -11.16 5.79 13.47
C ASN A 13 -12.41 5.55 12.63
N ARG A 14 -12.71 6.49 11.74
CA ARG A 14 -13.57 6.19 10.60
C ARG A 14 -12.77 5.19 9.79
N ASP A 15 -13.27 3.97 9.70
CA ASP A 15 -12.78 2.97 8.75
C ASP A 15 -13.10 3.47 7.34
N THR A 16 -12.27 4.40 6.88
CA THR A 16 -12.29 4.89 5.51
C THR A 16 -11.72 3.76 4.66
N TYR A 17 -12.62 3.03 4.02
CA TYR A 17 -12.26 2.16 2.90
C TYR A 17 -11.68 3.01 1.79
N ILE A 18 -10.59 2.53 1.19
CA ILE A 18 -9.97 3.17 0.04
C ILE A 18 -10.06 2.22 -1.15
N CYS A 19 -10.19 2.77 -2.35
CA CYS A 19 -10.14 2.03 -3.60
C CYS A 19 -8.69 1.70 -4.00
N LEU A 20 -8.53 0.75 -4.91
CA LEU A 20 -7.23 0.32 -5.43
C LEU A 20 -6.44 1.50 -6.03
N ALA A 21 -7.14 2.39 -6.75
CA ALA A 21 -6.57 3.61 -7.34
C ALA A 21 -6.01 4.62 -6.32
N GLU A 22 -6.43 4.53 -5.05
CA GLU A 22 -5.97 5.43 -3.99
C GLU A 22 -4.73 4.89 -3.26
N VAL A 23 -4.37 3.63 -3.49
CA VAL A 23 -3.19 2.99 -2.86
C VAL A 23 -1.91 3.59 -3.40
N ILE A 24 -1.77 3.68 -4.72
CA ILE A 24 -0.73 4.42 -5.40
C ILE A 24 -1.43 5.33 -6.42
N PRO A 25 -1.52 6.65 -6.15
CA PRO A 25 -2.04 7.59 -7.13
C PRO A 25 -1.30 7.47 -8.45
N GLU A 26 -2.01 7.59 -9.57
CA GLU A 26 -1.46 7.49 -10.94
C GLU A 26 -1.01 6.08 -11.37
N ALA A 27 -1.12 5.07 -10.50
CA ALA A 27 -0.88 3.69 -10.91
C ALA A 27 -1.96 3.20 -11.88
N ARG A 28 -1.52 2.40 -12.85
CA ARG A 28 -2.41 1.72 -13.79
C ARG A 28 -2.98 0.48 -13.12
N ILE A 29 -4.30 0.31 -13.15
CA ILE A 29 -4.94 -0.93 -12.68
C ILE A 29 -4.78 -2.00 -13.75
N ILE A 30 -4.14 -3.12 -13.39
CA ILE A 30 -3.93 -4.28 -14.27
C ILE A 30 -5.06 -5.31 -14.06
N SER A 31 -5.42 -5.58 -12.80
CA SER A 31 -6.56 -6.43 -12.45
C SER A 31 -7.26 -5.86 -11.22
N GLN A 32 -8.52 -5.47 -11.39
CA GLN A 32 -9.36 -5.00 -10.28
C GLN A 32 -9.74 -6.16 -9.35
N GLU A 33 -10.00 -7.33 -9.91
CA GLU A 33 -10.46 -8.53 -9.19
C GLU A 33 -9.33 -9.13 -8.33
N ASP A 34 -8.10 -9.12 -8.83
CA ASP A 34 -6.93 -9.63 -8.11
C ASP A 34 -6.24 -8.55 -7.25
N GLY A 35 -6.64 -7.29 -7.40
CA GLY A 35 -6.00 -6.14 -6.74
C GLY A 35 -4.56 -5.94 -7.19
N ILE A 36 -4.34 -5.88 -8.51
CA ILE A 36 -3.02 -5.72 -9.12
C ILE A 36 -2.95 -4.35 -9.80
N ILE A 37 -1.91 -3.60 -9.48
CA ILE A 37 -1.59 -2.31 -10.11
C ILE A 37 -0.16 -2.29 -10.62
N GLU A 38 0.11 -1.40 -11.57
CA GLU A 38 1.43 -1.14 -12.13
C GLU A 38 1.78 0.34 -11.97
N TYR A 39 2.98 0.62 -11.48
CA TYR A 39 3.51 1.97 -11.34
C TYR A 39 5.00 1.97 -11.69
N LYS A 40 5.43 2.85 -12.61
CA LYS A 40 6.83 2.95 -13.08
C LYS A 40 7.46 1.61 -13.52
N GLY A 41 6.67 0.72 -14.13
CA GLY A 41 7.14 -0.61 -14.56
C GLY A 41 7.28 -1.64 -13.43
N ILE A 42 6.81 -1.30 -12.23
CA ILE A 42 6.75 -2.21 -11.07
C ILE A 42 5.31 -2.64 -10.87
N GLN A 43 5.12 -3.95 -10.75
CA GLN A 43 3.82 -4.55 -10.50
C GLN A 43 3.63 -4.76 -9.00
N TYR A 44 2.57 -4.16 -8.44
CA TYR A 44 2.19 -4.34 -7.04
C TYR A 44 0.97 -5.25 -6.95
N ILE A 45 1.11 -6.39 -6.29
CA ILE A 45 0.02 -7.34 -6.02
C ILE A 45 -0.47 -7.06 -4.61
N LEU A 46 -1.62 -6.38 -4.50
CA LEU A 46 -2.18 -5.89 -3.24
C LEU A 46 -3.26 -6.83 -2.70
N GLY A 47 -3.98 -7.51 -3.59
CA GLY A 47 -5.26 -8.13 -3.25
C GLY A 47 -6.38 -7.07 -3.12
N VAL A 48 -7.57 -7.52 -2.79
CA VAL A 48 -8.76 -6.64 -2.69
C VAL A 48 -9.06 -6.15 -1.27
N ASN A 49 -8.33 -6.68 -0.28
CA ASN A 49 -8.57 -6.42 1.14
C ASN A 49 -7.44 -5.60 1.77
N ASP A 50 -7.75 -4.93 2.89
CA ASP A 50 -6.79 -4.19 3.71
C ASP A 50 -5.96 -3.13 2.95
N LEU A 51 -6.52 -2.56 1.87
CA LEU A 51 -5.81 -1.63 0.98
C LEU A 51 -5.16 -0.46 1.72
N LYS A 52 -5.80 0.05 2.78
CA LYS A 52 -5.23 1.09 3.66
C LYS A 52 -3.94 0.65 4.34
N ARG A 53 -3.89 -0.58 4.84
CA ARG A 53 -2.68 -1.16 5.43
C ARG A 53 -1.61 -1.35 4.37
N ARG A 54 -1.98 -1.80 3.16
CA ARG A 54 -1.04 -1.99 2.05
C ARG A 54 -0.43 -0.66 1.59
N LYS A 55 -1.23 0.40 1.47
CA LYS A 55 -0.75 1.76 1.22
C LYS A 55 0.28 2.20 2.25
N HIS A 56 -0.04 2.04 3.53
CA HIS A 56 0.88 2.40 4.59
C HIS A 56 2.20 1.60 4.55
N LEU A 57 2.16 0.32 4.19
CA LEU A 57 3.37 -0.50 4.00
C LEU A 57 4.23 0.00 2.83
N ILE A 58 3.60 0.34 1.70
CA ILE A 58 4.29 0.88 0.53
C ILE A 58 5.01 2.19 0.88
N GLU A 59 4.35 3.08 1.60
CA GLU A 59 4.91 4.37 2.04
C GLU A 59 6.02 4.18 3.09
N SER A 60 5.77 3.38 4.14
CA SER A 60 6.71 3.20 5.25
C SER A 60 7.99 2.47 4.86
N LEU A 61 7.90 1.52 3.91
CA LEU A 61 9.05 0.77 3.39
C LEU A 61 9.65 1.40 2.13
N LYS A 62 9.14 2.56 1.71
CA LYS A 62 9.61 3.29 0.51
C LYS A 62 9.63 2.41 -0.75
N LEU A 63 8.61 1.58 -0.94
CA LEU A 63 8.55 0.63 -2.06
C LEU A 63 8.28 1.33 -3.41
N LEU A 64 7.99 2.63 -3.41
CA LEU A 64 7.89 3.46 -4.61
C LEU A 64 9.27 3.94 -5.14
N ASP A 65 10.33 3.79 -4.33
CA ASP A 65 11.69 4.21 -4.68
C ASP A 65 12.48 3.10 -5.39
N LEU A 66 11.83 1.95 -5.65
CA LEU A 66 12.43 0.86 -6.43
C LEU A 66 12.63 1.30 -7.88
N GLU A 67 13.83 1.10 -8.41
CA GLU A 67 14.22 1.61 -9.73
C GLU A 67 14.15 0.56 -10.85
N SER A 68 14.19 -0.73 -10.50
CA SER A 68 14.19 -1.82 -11.47
C SER A 68 12.81 -2.44 -11.62
N PRO A 69 12.40 -2.83 -12.85
CA PRO A 69 11.17 -3.59 -13.07
C PRO A 69 11.15 -4.83 -12.18
N CYS A 70 10.16 -4.90 -11.31
CA CYS A 70 10.00 -5.98 -10.34
C CYS A 70 8.52 -6.19 -10.00
N ILE A 71 8.26 -7.29 -9.30
CA ILE A 71 6.93 -7.63 -8.77
C ILE A 71 7.03 -7.58 -7.26
N VAL A 72 6.17 -6.77 -6.64
CA VAL A 72 6.04 -6.63 -5.19
C VAL A 72 4.70 -7.25 -4.76
N ASP A 73 4.76 -8.43 -4.15
CA ASP A 73 3.57 -9.11 -3.60
C ASP A 73 3.40 -8.77 -2.13
N LEU A 74 2.35 -7.98 -1.85
CA LEU A 74 1.99 -7.52 -0.53
C LEU A 74 0.81 -8.30 0.07
N ARG A 75 0.29 -9.37 -0.56
CA ARG A 75 -0.91 -10.05 -0.07
C ARG A 75 -0.72 -10.75 1.28
N PHE A 76 0.51 -11.08 1.64
CA PHE A 76 0.81 -11.79 2.87
C PHE A 76 0.77 -10.84 4.09
N ASN A 77 0.45 -11.39 5.25
CA ASN A 77 0.27 -10.58 6.46
C ASN A 77 1.58 -10.22 7.18
N THR A 78 2.63 -11.00 6.98
CA THR A 78 3.89 -10.93 7.74
C THR A 78 5.13 -10.79 6.86
N GLN A 79 4.97 -10.88 5.53
CA GLN A 79 6.07 -10.88 4.58
C GLN A 79 5.69 -10.08 3.33
N ILE A 80 6.70 -9.57 2.66
CA ILE A 80 6.59 -8.94 1.34
C ILE A 80 7.55 -9.69 0.43
N ILE A 81 7.06 -10.12 -0.72
CA ILE A 81 7.88 -10.86 -1.68
C ILE A 81 8.22 -9.92 -2.83
N ILE A 82 9.51 -9.70 -3.07
CA ILE A 82 10.00 -8.93 -4.22
C ILE A 82 10.66 -9.92 -5.18
N LYS A 83 10.19 -9.94 -6.43
CA LYS A 83 10.73 -10.79 -7.50
C LYS A 83 11.20 -9.90 -8.65
N ASN A 84 12.27 -10.32 -9.33
CA ASN A 84 12.67 -9.70 -10.59
C ASN A 84 11.52 -9.80 -11.59
N GLY A 85 11.22 -8.68 -12.26
CA GLY A 85 10.22 -8.62 -13.30
C GLY A 85 10.78 -9.13 -14.63
N PRO A 86 9.93 -9.38 -15.63
CA PRO A 86 10.39 -9.62 -16.98
C PRO A 86 11.20 -8.40 -17.46
N GLY A 87 12.52 -8.54 -17.62
CA GLY A 87 13.42 -7.47 -18.05
C GLY A 87 14.51 -7.05 -17.06
N SER A 88 14.54 -7.60 -15.83
CA SER A 88 15.65 -7.41 -14.90
C SER A 88 16.79 -8.41 -15.21
N GLN A 89 17.57 -8.12 -16.26
CA GLN A 89 18.87 -8.76 -16.52
C GLN A 89 20.00 -7.79 -16.17
#